data_AF-A0A5E4JDL3-F1
#
_entry.id   AF-A0A5E4JDL3-F1
#
_cell.length_a   1.000
_cell.length_b   1.000
_cell.length_c   1.000
_cell.angle_alpha   90.00
_cell.angle_beta   90.00
_cell.angle_gamma   90.00
#
_symmetry.space_group_name_H-M   'P 1'
#
loop_
_entity.id
_entity.type
_entity.pdbx_description
1 polymer ?
#
loop_
_entity_poly.entity_id
_entity_poly.type
_entity_poly.pdbx_seq_one_letter_code
_entity_poly.pdbx_strand_id
1 'polypeptide(L)'
;MDSKPLYFGKIVFAVYYKNPFGVVLFMAKVEVTKELIAKVAKNARLNLTDAELERFVPQIKEIIVDSFSKLDEIDAKEEPSFQPVAISNRMRKDEVKKGITQEEALKNASAKLRENGYFKGPKVMK
;
A
#
# COMPACT_ATOMS: atom_id res chain seq x y z
N MET A 1 -22.29 17.80 26.84
CA MET A 1 -22.51 16.69 27.78
C MET A 1 -21.61 15.57 27.35
N ASP A 2 -20.67 15.23 28.24
CA ASP A 2 -19.48 14.44 27.99
C ASP A 2 -19.74 13.01 27.51
N SER A 3 -19.03 12.61 26.46
CA SER A 3 -18.71 11.20 26.22
C SER A 3 -17.24 11.08 25.88
N LYS A 4 -16.38 11.05 26.90
CA LYS A 4 -14.98 10.68 26.75
C LYS A 4 -14.91 9.20 26.34
N PRO A 5 -14.29 8.84 25.22
CA PRO A 5 -14.01 7.43 24.95
C PRO A 5 -12.93 6.92 25.91
N LEU A 6 -13.20 5.79 26.57
CA LEU A 6 -12.28 5.09 27.46
C LEU A 6 -11.26 4.33 26.60
N TYR A 7 -10.00 4.77 26.60
CA TYR A 7 -8.92 4.11 25.86
C TYR A 7 -8.27 3.02 26.72
N PHE A 8 -8.70 1.77 26.52
CA PHE A 8 -7.98 0.59 26.99
C PHE A 8 -7.53 -0.22 25.78
N GLY A 9 -6.24 -0.12 25.42
CA GLY A 9 -5.46 -1.13 24.68
C GLY A 9 -6.06 -1.73 23.40
N LYS A 10 -6.88 -1.00 22.64
CA LYS A 10 -7.56 -1.51 21.43
C LYS A 10 -7.48 -0.47 20.31
N ILE A 11 -6.75 -0.81 19.24
CA ILE A 11 -6.55 0.05 18.06
C ILE A 11 -7.85 0.08 17.23
N VAL A 12 -8.41 1.28 17.03
CA VAL A 12 -9.64 1.51 16.24
C VAL A 12 -9.31 2.51 15.14
N PHE A 13 -9.34 2.09 13.87
CA PHE A 13 -9.26 3.00 12.73
C PHE A 13 -10.66 3.53 12.42
N ALA A 14 -10.85 4.85 12.43
CA ALA A 14 -12.08 5.48 11.96
C ALA A 14 -11.87 5.94 10.51
N VAL A 15 -12.55 5.32 9.55
CA VAL A 15 -12.59 5.79 8.16
C VAL A 15 -13.88 6.55 7.95
N TYR A 16 -13.76 7.85 7.64
CA TYR A 16 -14.88 8.71 7.27
C TYR A 16 -14.97 8.77 5.75
N TYR A 17 -16.12 8.45 5.18
CA TYR A 17 -16.41 8.78 3.79
C TYR A 17 -17.82 9.34 3.65
N LYS A 18 -17.93 10.42 2.87
CA LYS A 18 -19.18 11.14 2.63
C LYS A 18 -19.92 10.47 1.47
N ASN A 19 -21.10 9.93 1.72
CA ASN A 19 -21.95 9.32 0.70
C ASN A 19 -23.29 10.12 0.60
N PRO A 20 -24.12 9.93 -0.45
CA PRO A 20 -25.33 10.73 -0.63
C PRO A 20 -26.40 10.57 0.46
N PHE A 21 -26.17 9.69 1.45
CA PHE A 21 -27.06 9.43 2.59
C PHE A 21 -26.51 9.92 3.93
N GLY A 22 -25.32 10.51 3.98
CA GLY A 22 -24.74 11.10 5.20
C GLY A 22 -23.25 10.82 5.39
N VAL A 23 -22.76 11.10 6.60
CA VAL A 23 -21.43 10.66 7.04
C VAL A 23 -21.58 9.29 7.68
N VAL A 24 -20.98 8.27 7.07
CA VAL A 24 -20.95 6.92 7.64
C VAL A 24 -19.63 6.74 8.39
N LEU A 25 -19.73 6.46 9.69
CA LEU A 25 -18.60 6.09 10.54
C LEU A 25 -18.32 4.59 10.37
N PHE A 26 -17.16 4.24 9.81
CA PHE A 26 -16.68 2.87 9.79
C PHE A 26 -15.54 2.72 10.81
N MET A 27 -15.79 2.05 11.93
CA MET A 27 -14.76 1.68 12.91
C MET A 27 -14.14 0.34 12.51
N ALA A 28 -12.96 0.39 11.89
CA ALA A 28 -12.17 -0.78 11.57
C ALA A 28 -11.14 -1.02 12.69
N LYS A 29 -11.42 -1.96 13.59
CA LYS A 29 -10.41 -2.49 14.51
C LYS A 29 -9.43 -3.34 13.70
N VAL A 30 -8.19 -2.88 13.51
CA VAL A 30 -7.18 -3.67 12.79
C VAL A 30 -6.49 -4.58 13.80
N GLU A 31 -6.89 -5.85 13.79
CA GLU A 31 -6.16 -6.89 14.50
C GLU A 31 -5.07 -7.46 13.59
N VAL A 32 -3.81 -7.33 14.03
CA VAL A 32 -2.66 -7.90 13.32
C VAL A 32 -2.61 -9.39 13.60
N THR A 33 -3.16 -10.19 12.69
CA THR A 33 -3.14 -11.66 12.74
C THR A 33 -2.25 -12.24 11.64
N LYS A 34 -1.92 -13.53 11.76
CA LYS A 34 -1.13 -14.26 10.77
C LYS A 34 -1.81 -14.25 9.40
N GLU A 35 -3.13 -14.40 9.37
CA GLU A 35 -3.96 -14.40 8.16
C GLU A 35 -3.96 -13.03 7.47
N LEU A 36 -4.00 -11.94 8.26
CA LEU A 36 -3.91 -10.59 7.71
C LEU A 36 -2.57 -10.38 7.01
N ILE A 37 -1.45 -10.76 7.66
CA ILE A 37 -0.12 -10.61 7.07
C ILE A 37 0.02 -11.49 5.82
N ALA A 38 -0.47 -12.73 5.85
CA ALA A 38 -0.47 -13.61 4.68
C ALA A 38 -1.26 -12.99 3.51
N LYS A 39 -2.40 -12.35 3.78
CA LYS A 39 -3.20 -11.67 2.77
C LYS A 39 -2.47 -10.46 2.18
N VAL A 40 -1.83 -9.65 3.02
CA VAL A 40 -1.02 -8.50 2.57
C VAL A 40 0.18 -8.97 1.75
N ALA A 41 0.89 -10.01 2.20
CA ALA A 41 2.01 -10.60 1.48
C ALA A 41 1.60 -11.11 0.09
N LYS A 42 0.44 -11.79 -0.01
CA LYS A 42 -0.12 -12.23 -1.29
C LYS A 42 -0.38 -11.07 -2.25
N ASN A 43 -0.90 -9.96 -1.75
CA ASN A 43 -1.14 -8.75 -2.55
C ASN A 43 0.19 -8.12 -3.01
N ALA A 44 1.20 -8.12 -2.15
CA ALA A 44 2.54 -7.65 -2.44
C ALA A 44 3.41 -8.65 -3.25
N ARG A 45 2.87 -9.83 -3.62
CA ARG A 45 3.60 -10.92 -4.29
C ARG A 45 4.81 -11.43 -3.51
N LEU A 46 4.71 -11.41 -2.18
CA LEU A 46 5.72 -11.96 -1.26
C LEU A 46 5.31 -13.37 -0.83
N ASN A 47 6.21 -14.33 -1.03
CA ASN A 47 6.03 -15.71 -0.55
C ASN A 47 6.72 -15.83 0.81
N LEU A 48 5.94 -15.68 1.89
CA LEU A 48 6.45 -15.79 3.26
C LEU A 48 6.26 -17.21 3.79
N THR A 49 7.27 -17.69 4.51
CA THR A 49 7.20 -18.93 5.28
C THR A 49 6.40 -18.74 6.57
N ASP A 50 5.94 -19.85 7.17
CA ASP A 50 5.21 -19.81 8.44
C ASP A 50 6.03 -19.16 9.57
N ALA A 51 7.33 -19.44 9.62
CA ALA A 51 8.24 -18.85 10.60
C ALA A 51 8.39 -17.32 10.41
N GLU A 52 8.45 -16.85 9.17
CA GLU A 52 8.48 -15.40 8.88
C GLU A 52 7.16 -14.73 9.24
N LEU A 53 6.03 -15.38 8.97
CA LEU A 53 4.72 -14.88 9.37
C LEU A 53 4.62 -14.74 10.90
N GLU A 54 5.02 -15.76 11.65
CA GLU A 54 5.03 -15.73 13.13
C GLU A 54 5.94 -14.64 13.68
N ARG A 55 7.08 -14.40 13.03
CA ARG A 55 8.00 -13.32 13.39
C ARG A 55 7.43 -11.94 13.07
N PHE A 56 6.72 -11.77 11.95
CA PHE A 56 6.22 -10.47 11.52
C PHE A 56 4.98 -10.00 12.26
N VAL A 57 4.15 -10.90 12.80
CA VAL A 57 2.98 -10.53 13.63
C VAL A 57 3.35 -9.56 14.76
N PRO A 58 4.27 -9.88 15.67
CA PRO A 58 4.61 -8.97 16.77
C PRO A 58 5.30 -7.69 16.27
N GLN A 59 6.16 -7.77 15.26
CA GLN A 59 6.88 -6.61 14.73
C GLN A 59 5.95 -5.57 14.08
N ILE A 60 5.00 -6.02 13.26
CA ILE A 60 4.02 -5.14 12.62
C ILE A 60 3.07 -4.57 13.67
N LYS A 61 2.69 -5.38 14.67
CA LYS A 61 1.86 -4.93 15.78
C LYS A 61 2.55 -3.81 16.57
N GLU A 62 3.83 -3.97 16.91
CA GLU A 62 4.64 -2.95 17.57
C GLU A 62 4.70 -1.66 16.76
N ILE A 63 5.01 -1.73 15.47
CA ILE A 63 5.08 -0.53 14.60
C ILE A 63 3.74 0.21 14.56
N ILE A 64 2.62 -0.50 14.40
CA ILE A 64 1.28 0.10 14.34
C ILE A 64 0.94 0.74 15.69
N VAL A 65 1.22 0.06 16.81
CA VAL A 65 0.93 0.56 18.17
C VAL A 65 1.83 1.73 18.54
N ASP A 66 3.12 1.73 18.21
CA ASP A 66 4.07 2.72 18.75
C ASP A 66 4.25 3.95 17.87
N SER A 67 4.08 3.76 16.55
CA SER A 67 4.33 4.83 15.57
C SER A 67 3.04 5.45 15.05
N PHE A 68 2.07 4.63 14.64
CA PHE A 68 0.88 5.13 13.94
C PHE A 68 -0.24 5.58 14.89
N SER A 69 -0.39 4.97 16.06
CA SER A 69 -1.41 5.38 17.04
C SER A 69 -1.25 6.83 17.52
N LYS A 70 -0.01 7.35 17.55
CA LYS A 70 0.28 8.75 17.89
C LYS A 70 -0.32 9.73 16.89
N LEU A 71 -0.56 9.30 15.65
CA LEU A 71 -1.20 10.13 14.63
C LEU A 71 -2.71 10.26 14.89
N ASP A 72 -3.34 9.31 15.58
CA ASP A 72 -4.78 9.35 15.90
C ASP A 72 -5.11 10.43 16.95
N GLU A 73 -4.12 10.87 17.73
CA GLU A 73 -4.27 11.95 18.71
C GLU A 73 -4.32 13.34 18.05
N ILE A 74 -3.95 13.43 16.77
CA ILE A 74 -3.85 14.70 16.04
C ILE A 74 -5.18 14.99 15.33
N ASP A 75 -5.80 16.12 15.69
CA ASP A 75 -6.98 16.64 14.99
C ASP A 75 -6.57 17.31 13.67
N ALA A 76 -6.43 16.50 12.61
CA ALA A 76 -6.06 16.95 11.27
C ALA A 76 -7.26 17.55 10.52
N LYS A 77 -7.43 18.87 10.62
CA LYS A 77 -8.47 19.64 9.91
C LYS A 77 -8.05 20.16 8.54
N GLU A 78 -6.74 20.16 8.29
CA GLU A 78 -6.16 20.66 7.05
C GLU A 78 -6.32 19.64 5.90
N GLU A 79 -6.34 20.13 4.67
CA GLU A 79 -6.40 19.29 3.49
C GLU A 79 -5.12 18.41 3.36
N PRO A 80 -5.24 17.14 2.95
CA PRO A 80 -4.08 16.26 2.79
C PRO A 80 -3.04 16.82 1.82
N SER A 81 -1.77 16.79 2.23
CA SER A 81 -0.66 17.17 1.37
C SER A 81 -0.21 15.99 0.50
N PHE A 82 -0.34 16.13 -0.82
CA PHE A 82 0.12 15.12 -1.79
C PHE A 82 1.54 15.35 -2.29
N GLN A 83 1.96 16.61 -2.33
CA GLN A 83 3.28 17.02 -2.82
C GLN A 83 3.78 18.17 -1.97
N PRO A 84 5.08 18.20 -1.61
CA PRO A 84 5.65 19.26 -0.77
C PRO A 84 5.82 20.60 -1.50
N VAL A 85 5.57 20.63 -2.82
CA VAL A 85 5.75 21.80 -3.69
C VAL A 85 4.48 22.08 -4.48
N ALA A 86 4.28 23.35 -4.83
CA ALA A 86 3.15 23.77 -5.66
C ALA A 86 3.22 23.08 -7.04
N ILE A 87 2.15 22.36 -7.37
CA ILE A 87 2.04 21.59 -8.60
C ILE A 87 1.45 22.49 -9.68
N SER A 88 2.10 22.53 -10.84
CA SER A 88 1.46 22.99 -12.08
C SER A 88 1.39 21.84 -13.06
N ASN A 89 0.37 21.84 -13.93
CA ASN A 89 0.22 20.80 -14.94
C ASN A 89 1.40 20.87 -15.93
N ARG A 90 2.34 19.92 -15.82
CA ARG A 90 3.50 19.79 -16.70
C ARG A 90 3.15 18.84 -17.83
N MET A 91 2.61 19.40 -18.91
CA MET A 91 2.26 18.64 -20.11
C MET A 91 3.50 18.36 -20.96
N ARG A 92 3.56 17.14 -21.51
CA ARG A 92 4.51 16.77 -22.56
C ARG A 92 3.89 17.11 -23.91
N LYS A 93 4.65 17.72 -24.83
CA LYS A 93 4.22 17.88 -26.24
C LYS A 93 3.98 16.52 -26.89
N ASP A 94 2.98 16.44 -27.74
CA ASP A 94 2.64 15.22 -28.48
C ASP A 94 3.53 15.05 -29.72
N GLU A 95 4.82 14.80 -29.46
CA GLU A 95 5.84 14.60 -30.49
C GLU A 95 6.44 13.20 -30.34
N VAL A 96 6.61 12.49 -31.46
CA VAL A 96 7.23 11.16 -31.48
C VAL A 96 8.73 11.30 -31.18
N LYS A 97 9.22 10.47 -30.25
CA LYS A 97 10.65 10.36 -29.95
C LYS A 97 11.17 8.99 -30.34
N LYS A 98 12.44 8.94 -30.74
CA LYS A 98 13.12 7.66 -31.00
C LYS A 98 13.13 6.83 -29.71
N GLY A 99 12.53 5.64 -29.76
CA GLY A 99 12.61 4.67 -28.68
C GLY A 99 13.99 4.02 -28.59
N ILE A 100 14.24 3.31 -27.50
CA ILE A 100 15.40 2.42 -27.36
C ILE A 100 15.28 1.23 -28.33
N THR A 101 16.42 0.64 -28.71
CA THR A 101 16.44 -0.56 -29.53
C THR A 101 15.91 -1.77 -28.77
N GLN A 102 15.49 -2.82 -29.49
CA GLN A 102 15.02 -4.07 -28.87
C GLN A 102 16.12 -4.70 -28.00
N GLU A 103 17.38 -4.63 -28.43
CA GLU A 103 18.52 -5.15 -27.69
C GLU A 103 18.73 -4.39 -26.37
N GLU A 104 18.68 -3.05 -26.41
CA GLU A 104 18.78 -2.20 -25.21
C GLU A 104 17.63 -2.46 -24.24
N ALA A 105 16.40 -2.56 -24.76
CA ALA A 105 15.22 -2.87 -23.94
C ALA A 105 15.34 -4.22 -23.24
N LEU A 106 15.93 -5.20 -23.94
CA LEU A 106 16.08 -6.54 -23.41
C LEU A 106 17.31 -6.68 -22.52
N LYS A 107 18.33 -5.82 -22.59
CA LYS A 107 19.68 -5.98 -21.98
C LYS A 107 19.72 -6.48 -20.51
N ASN A 108 18.73 -6.15 -19.70
CA ASN A 108 18.68 -6.55 -18.28
C ASN A 108 17.92 -7.86 -18.01
N ALA A 109 17.18 -8.42 -18.98
CA ALA A 109 16.57 -9.74 -18.80
C ALA A 109 17.65 -10.84 -18.63
N SER A 110 17.30 -11.94 -17.98
CA SER A 110 18.18 -13.11 -18.00
C SER A 110 18.09 -13.80 -19.36
N ALA A 111 19.13 -14.52 -19.78
CA ALA A 111 19.11 -15.25 -21.06
C ALA A 111 17.93 -16.24 -21.17
N LYS A 112 17.52 -16.84 -20.05
CA LYS A 112 16.38 -17.78 -19.97
C LYS A 112 15.01 -17.11 -20.10
N LEU A 113 14.93 -15.79 -19.88
CA LEU A 113 13.71 -14.98 -19.96
C LEU A 113 13.64 -14.20 -21.28
N ARG A 114 14.44 -14.57 -22.29
CA ARG A 114 14.37 -14.00 -23.64
C ARG A 114 14.15 -15.09 -24.68
N GLU A 115 13.31 -14.84 -25.66
CA GLU A 115 13.11 -15.72 -26.80
C GLU A 115 12.66 -14.89 -28.01
N ASN A 116 13.36 -15.02 -29.15
CA ASN A 116 13.01 -14.35 -30.41
C ASN A 116 12.75 -12.83 -30.29
N GLY A 117 13.46 -12.13 -29.40
CA GLY A 117 13.27 -10.69 -29.18
C GLY A 117 12.12 -10.31 -28.23
N TYR A 118 11.56 -11.28 -27.49
CA TYR A 118 10.49 -11.08 -26.50
C TYR A 118 10.94 -11.44 -25.10
N PHE A 119 10.23 -10.90 -24.09
CA PHE A 119 10.30 -11.41 -22.72
C PHE A 119 9.53 -12.73 -22.63
N LYS A 120 10.20 -13.78 -22.20
CA LYS A 120 9.62 -15.10 -21.95
C LYS A 120 9.19 -15.20 -20.50
N GLY A 121 7.94 -15.58 -20.26
CA GLY A 121 7.37 -15.74 -18.92
C GLY A 121 6.32 -16.86 -18.88
N PRO A 122 5.85 -17.24 -17.68
CA PRO A 122 4.78 -18.21 -17.54
C PRO A 122 3.50 -17.72 -18.22
N LYS A 123 2.73 -18.66 -18.80
CA LYS A 123 1.43 -18.35 -19.42
C LYS A 123 0.48 -17.80 -18.36
N VAL A 124 -0.14 -16.65 -18.65
CA VAL A 124 -0.98 -15.91 -17.69
C VAL A 124 -2.36 -16.55 -17.49
N MET A 125 -2.84 -17.31 -18.47
CA MET A 125 -4.12 -18.02 -18.40
C MET A 125 -3.89 -19.52 -18.20
N LYS A 126 -4.60 -20.08 -17.21
CA LYS A 126 -4.89 -21.51 -17.14
C LYS A 126 -6.07 -21.84 -18.05
#